data_AF-A0A526V2X7-F1
#
_entry.id   AF-A0A526V2X7-F1
#
_cell.length_a   1.000
_cell.length_b   1.000
_cell.length_c   1.000
_cell.angle_alpha   90.00
_cell.angle_beta   90.00
_cell.angle_gamma   90.00
#
_symmetry.space_group_name_H-M   'P 1'
#
loop_
_entity.id
_entity.type
_entity.pdbx_description
1 polymer ?
#
loop_
_entity_poly.entity_id
_entity_poly.type
_entity_poly.pdbx_seq_one_letter_code
_entity_poly.pdbx_strand_id
1 'polypeptide(L)'
;MAKKPTTTRTLDSDVARELEKALDLDLSNEIGSGDLDIAASMEDLEAQISQAADELAREGRNHKPEQNPEPVVNQNHAAKPAPKAKPAELRPVEPRNGAQPAGFAPANDDRQKDYKTLLHSLNRRASNTIYWVVAFVSLAWFAGAGGLANLLFGPSIWRIRTLDQFLARPELIGLAVAAIVPVILFWAFAAMIRRAQEMRIAAQSMTEV
;
A
#
# COMPACT_ATOMS: atom_id res chain seq x y z
N MET A 1 -38.19 -14.25 29.95
CA MET A 1 -37.47 -15.55 29.87
C MET A 1 -38.24 -16.44 28.90
N ALA A 2 -37.69 -17.29 28.03
CA ALA A 2 -36.44 -17.38 27.29
C ALA A 2 -36.71 -18.53 26.30
N LYS A 3 -36.55 -18.33 24.98
CA LYS A 3 -36.66 -19.43 23.99
C LYS A 3 -35.32 -19.59 23.26
N LYS A 4 -34.57 -20.55 23.78
CA LYS A 4 -33.57 -21.48 23.20
C LYS A 4 -32.95 -21.15 21.82
N PRO A 5 -31.65 -20.78 21.76
CA PRO A 5 -30.82 -20.68 20.54
C PRO A 5 -29.95 -21.93 20.24
N THR A 6 -30.27 -23.10 20.79
CA THR A 6 -29.30 -24.24 20.83
C THR A 6 -29.18 -25.02 19.52
N THR A 7 -30.21 -25.07 18.67
CA THR A 7 -30.24 -25.95 17.48
C THR A 7 -29.41 -25.43 16.30
N THR A 8 -29.27 -24.12 16.11
CA THR A 8 -28.44 -23.56 15.03
C THR A 8 -26.95 -23.72 15.31
N ARG A 9 -26.56 -23.58 16.58
CA ARG A 9 -25.16 -23.67 17.01
C ARG A 9 -24.55 -25.06 16.82
N THR A 10 -25.36 -26.12 16.90
CA THR A 10 -24.92 -27.50 16.66
C THR A 10 -24.77 -27.79 15.16
N LEU A 11 -25.62 -27.19 14.31
CA LEU A 11 -25.52 -27.33 12.85
C LEU A 11 -24.25 -26.68 12.31
N ASP A 12 -23.91 -25.48 12.79
CA ASP A 12 -22.69 -24.79 12.37
C ASP A 12 -21.42 -25.58 12.78
N SER A 13 -21.43 -26.23 13.95
CA SER A 13 -20.30 -27.07 14.38
C SER A 13 -20.19 -28.36 13.59
N ASP A 14 -21.30 -28.98 13.21
CA ASP A 14 -21.30 -30.19 12.39
C ASP A 14 -20.84 -29.89 10.96
N VAL A 15 -21.29 -28.78 10.36
CA VAL A 15 -20.84 -28.32 9.03
C VAL A 15 -19.36 -27.97 9.04
N ALA A 16 -18.88 -27.25 10.07
CA ALA A 16 -17.46 -26.92 10.19
C ALA A 16 -16.60 -28.19 10.30
N ARG A 17 -17.08 -29.20 11.04
CA ARG A 17 -16.39 -30.48 11.21
C ARG A 17 -16.40 -31.32 9.94
N GLU A 18 -17.48 -31.29 9.16
CA GLU A 18 -17.52 -31.95 7.86
C GLU A 18 -16.63 -31.26 6.83
N LEU A 19 -16.52 -29.92 6.86
CA LEU A 19 -15.59 -29.18 5.99
C LEU A 19 -14.13 -29.47 6.32
N GLU A 20 -13.77 -29.47 7.61
CA GLU A 20 -12.41 -29.82 8.06
C GLU A 20 -12.05 -31.25 7.65
N LYS A 21 -13.00 -32.19 7.84
CA LYS A 21 -12.80 -33.58 7.46
C LYS A 21 -12.69 -33.77 5.94
N ALA A 22 -13.43 -33.00 5.14
CA ALA A 22 -13.33 -33.05 3.69
C ALA A 22 -11.98 -32.50 3.19
N LEU A 23 -11.49 -31.42 3.83
CA LEU A 23 -10.20 -30.81 3.49
C LEU A 23 -9.01 -31.70 3.88
N ASP A 24 -9.08 -32.35 5.04
CA ASP A 24 -8.04 -33.27 5.53
C ASP A 24 -7.92 -34.53 4.65
N LEU A 25 -9.04 -35.02 4.11
CA LEU A 25 -9.08 -36.19 3.22
C LEU A 25 -8.48 -35.89 1.83
N ASP A 26 -8.71 -34.68 1.30
CA ASP A 26 -8.16 -34.23 0.01
C ASP A 26 -6.64 -34.00 0.10
N LEU A 27 -6.17 -33.31 1.16
CA LEU A 27 -4.74 -33.12 1.44
C LEU A 27 -4.01 -34.46 1.66
N SER A 28 -4.60 -35.39 2.41
CA SER A 28 -4.00 -36.71 2.66
C SER A 28 -3.85 -37.56 1.40
N ASN A 29 -4.77 -37.43 0.44
CA ASN A 29 -4.75 -38.19 -0.81
C ASN A 29 -3.75 -37.62 -1.83
N GLU A 30 -3.47 -36.31 -1.79
CA GLU A 30 -2.52 -35.65 -2.68
C GLU A 30 -1.05 -35.81 -2.22
N ILE A 31 -0.81 -35.86 -0.91
CA ILE A 31 0.55 -35.96 -0.31
C ILE A 31 1.22 -37.32 -0.60
N GLY A 32 0.46 -38.38 -0.90
CA GLY A 32 0.99 -39.71 -1.17
C GLY A 32 1.42 -39.99 -2.61
N SER A 33 0.89 -39.25 -3.59
CA SER A 33 1.10 -39.52 -5.02
C SER A 33 1.45 -38.30 -5.87
N GLY A 34 1.17 -37.07 -5.42
CA GLY A 34 1.44 -35.85 -6.19
C GLY A 34 2.86 -35.28 -6.03
N ASP A 35 3.53 -35.56 -4.90
CA ASP A 35 4.85 -34.98 -4.58
C ASP A 35 5.98 -35.52 -5.48
N LEU A 36 5.88 -36.79 -5.90
CA LEU A 36 6.82 -37.40 -6.85
C LEU A 36 6.63 -36.90 -8.29
N ASP A 37 5.38 -36.61 -8.70
CA ASP A 37 5.08 -36.10 -10.05
C ASP A 37 5.44 -34.61 -10.20
N ILE A 38 5.31 -33.81 -9.13
CA ILE A 38 5.73 -32.40 -9.14
C ILE A 38 7.26 -32.28 -9.14
N ALA A 39 7.98 -33.09 -8.36
CA ALA A 39 9.43 -33.08 -8.34
C ALA A 39 10.03 -33.47 -9.71
N ALA A 40 9.49 -34.53 -10.34
CA ALA A 40 9.89 -34.94 -11.68
C ALA A 40 9.58 -33.88 -12.75
N SER A 41 8.44 -33.20 -12.64
CA SER A 41 8.08 -32.08 -13.53
C SER A 41 8.97 -30.86 -13.33
N MET A 42 9.47 -30.64 -12.10
CA MET A 42 10.36 -29.53 -11.79
C MET A 42 11.76 -29.74 -12.37
N GLU A 43 12.25 -30.99 -12.38
CA GLU A 43 13.53 -31.33 -13.01
C GLU A 43 13.48 -31.24 -14.54
N ASP A 44 12.37 -31.65 -15.18
CA ASP A 44 12.18 -31.45 -16.62
C ASP A 44 12.06 -29.95 -16.98
N LEU A 45 11.42 -29.16 -16.13
CA LEU A 45 11.34 -27.71 -16.29
C LEU A 45 12.72 -27.04 -16.17
N GLU A 46 13.56 -27.49 -15.22
CA GLU A 46 14.93 -27.00 -15.08
C GLU A 46 15.81 -27.36 -16.28
N ALA A 47 15.62 -28.57 -16.84
CA ALA A 47 16.28 -28.99 -18.06
C ALA A 47 15.86 -28.10 -19.25
N GLN A 48 14.57 -27.78 -19.40
CA GLN A 48 14.08 -26.87 -20.44
C GLN A 48 14.63 -25.45 -20.27
N ILE A 49 14.69 -24.93 -19.05
CA ILE A 49 15.26 -23.60 -18.77
C ILE A 49 16.75 -23.57 -19.12
N SER A 50 17.49 -24.61 -18.76
CA SER A 50 18.92 -24.74 -19.06
C SER A 50 19.17 -24.80 -20.56
N GLN A 51 18.36 -25.56 -21.30
CA GLN A 51 18.46 -25.67 -22.76
C GLN A 51 18.12 -24.35 -23.46
N ALA A 52 17.06 -23.66 -23.03
CA ALA A 52 16.70 -22.34 -23.55
C ALA A 52 17.77 -21.27 -23.24
N ALA A 53 18.39 -21.34 -22.06
CA ALA A 53 19.48 -20.44 -21.69
C ALA A 53 20.74 -20.68 -22.54
N ASP A 54 21.09 -21.93 -22.82
CA ASP A 54 22.25 -22.26 -23.68
C ASP A 54 22.00 -21.86 -25.15
N GLU A 55 20.76 -21.96 -25.62
CA GLU A 55 20.35 -21.49 -26.94
C GLU A 55 20.42 -19.96 -27.03
N LEU A 56 19.92 -19.24 -26.03
CA LEU A 56 20.04 -17.78 -25.94
C LEU A 56 21.49 -17.31 -25.78
N ALA A 57 22.35 -18.06 -25.07
CA ALA A 57 23.78 -17.75 -24.94
C ALA A 57 24.58 -18.02 -26.23
N ARG A 58 24.07 -18.90 -27.11
CA ARG A 58 24.59 -19.08 -28.47
C ARG A 58 24.08 -17.97 -29.40
N GLU A 59 22.83 -17.56 -29.26
CA GLU A 59 22.23 -16.48 -30.04
C GLU A 59 22.83 -15.10 -29.70
N GLY A 60 23.09 -14.83 -28.41
CA GLY A 60 23.81 -13.65 -27.92
C GLY A 60 25.30 -13.61 -28.30
N ARG A 61 25.89 -14.74 -28.70
CA ARG A 61 27.23 -14.76 -29.32
C ARG A 61 27.20 -14.43 -30.82
N ASN A 62 26.08 -14.68 -31.49
CA ASN A 62 25.89 -14.40 -32.92
C ASN A 62 25.30 -13.00 -33.18
N HIS A 63 24.69 -12.35 -32.18
CA HIS A 63 24.32 -10.94 -32.22
C HIS A 63 25.28 -10.10 -31.37
N LYS A 64 26.29 -9.51 -32.02
CA LYS A 64 26.94 -8.29 -31.53
C LYS A 64 26.23 -7.07 -32.16
N PRO A 65 25.40 -6.33 -31.40
CA PRO A 65 25.22 -4.91 -31.61
C PRO A 65 25.96 -4.15 -30.52
N GLU A 66 26.98 -3.46 -30.99
CA GLU A 66 27.42 -2.11 -30.62
C GLU A 66 27.15 -1.52 -29.23
N GLN A 67 28.23 -0.92 -28.75
CA GLN A 67 28.35 -0.06 -27.59
C GLN A 67 27.37 1.12 -27.60
N ASN A 68 27.08 1.56 -26.37
CA ASN A 68 26.73 2.92 -25.94
C ASN A 68 25.23 3.18 -25.70
N PRO A 69 24.91 3.56 -24.45
CA PRO A 69 24.08 4.75 -24.27
C PRO A 69 24.54 5.62 -23.10
N GLU A 70 25.13 6.77 -23.40
CA GLU A 70 24.96 7.97 -22.58
C GLU A 70 24.20 9.02 -23.40
N PRO A 71 23.08 9.55 -22.88
CA PRO A 71 22.63 10.87 -23.22
C PRO A 71 22.74 11.77 -21.99
N VAL A 72 23.83 12.54 -21.94
CA VAL A 72 23.89 13.81 -21.21
C VAL A 72 23.10 14.86 -21.99
N VAL A 73 21.98 15.33 -21.44
CA VAL A 73 21.40 16.62 -21.83
C VAL A 73 21.05 17.39 -20.56
N ASN A 74 21.92 18.33 -20.23
CA ASN A 74 21.65 19.41 -19.30
C ASN A 74 21.82 20.74 -20.04
N GLN A 75 21.04 21.72 -19.60
CA GLN A 75 21.23 23.17 -19.71
C GLN A 75 20.32 23.94 -20.67
N ASN A 76 19.22 24.42 -20.07
CA ASN A 76 19.01 25.83 -19.71
C ASN A 76 19.31 26.88 -20.80
N HIS A 77 18.24 27.43 -21.36
CA HIS A 77 18.28 28.74 -22.01
C HIS A 77 17.47 29.74 -21.18
N ALA A 78 18.18 30.66 -20.53
CA ALA A 78 17.65 31.86 -19.91
C ALA A 78 17.76 33.02 -20.92
N ALA A 79 16.64 33.70 -21.19
CA ALA A 79 16.64 34.95 -21.94
C ALA A 79 15.62 35.96 -21.36
N LYS A 80 16.14 37.11 -20.96
CA LYS A 80 15.51 38.44 -20.79
C LYS A 80 16.56 39.44 -21.34
N PRO A 81 16.23 40.69 -21.78
CA PRO A 81 15.26 41.62 -21.17
C PRO A 81 14.49 42.55 -22.17
N ALA A 82 13.37 43.21 -21.80
CA ALA A 82 13.24 44.65 -21.42
C ALA A 82 11.95 45.24 -22.09
N PRO A 83 11.55 46.52 -21.90
CA PRO A 83 10.76 47.04 -20.76
C PRO A 83 9.49 47.81 -21.20
N LYS A 84 8.41 47.87 -20.40
CA LYS A 84 7.35 48.89 -20.58
C LYS A 84 6.82 49.48 -19.27
N ALA A 85 6.51 50.76 -19.39
CA ALA A 85 6.27 51.82 -18.42
C ALA A 85 5.22 51.60 -17.31
N LYS A 86 5.38 52.44 -16.28
CA LYS A 86 4.58 52.61 -15.06
C LYS A 86 3.10 53.01 -15.28
N PRO A 87 2.24 52.86 -14.25
CA PRO A 87 0.77 52.84 -14.35
C PRO A 87 0.10 54.21 -14.26
N ALA A 88 -1.04 54.38 -14.92
CA ALA A 88 -1.95 55.51 -14.76
C ALA A 88 -2.82 55.31 -13.50
N GLU A 89 -2.79 56.29 -12.60
CA GLU A 89 -3.62 56.37 -11.40
C GLU A 89 -5.10 56.63 -11.78
N LEU A 90 -5.98 55.69 -11.44
CA LEU A 90 -7.43 55.89 -11.49
C LEU A 90 -7.94 56.00 -10.06
N ARG A 91 -8.38 57.20 -9.66
CA ARG A 91 -9.02 57.46 -8.36
C ARG A 91 -10.43 56.86 -8.35
N PRO A 92 -10.83 56.12 -7.29
CA PRO A 92 -12.21 55.67 -7.11
C PRO A 92 -13.17 56.85 -6.84
N VAL A 93 -14.32 56.86 -7.51
CA VAL A 93 -15.44 57.76 -7.23
C VAL A 93 -16.21 57.22 -6.02
N GLU A 94 -16.35 58.05 -5.00
CA GLU A 94 -17.07 57.76 -3.76
C GLU A 94 -18.59 57.82 -3.99
N PRO A 95 -19.38 56.76 -3.70
CA PRO A 95 -20.82 56.81 -3.89
C PRO A 95 -21.51 57.49 -2.70
N ARG A 96 -22.27 58.53 -3.03
CA ARG A 96 -23.11 59.31 -2.11
C ARG A 96 -24.19 58.44 -1.47
N ASN A 97 -24.25 58.45 -0.15
CA ASN A 97 -25.32 57.89 0.69
C ASN A 97 -26.72 58.27 0.16
N GLY A 98 -27.49 57.24 -0.22
CA GLY A 98 -28.92 57.33 -0.51
C GLY A 98 -29.61 56.08 0.05
N ALA A 99 -30.55 56.28 0.96
CA ALA A 99 -31.32 55.22 1.61
C ALA A 99 -32.32 54.58 0.64
N GLN A 100 -32.29 53.25 0.51
CA GLN A 100 -33.37 52.43 -0.07
C GLN A 100 -33.37 51.01 0.56
N PRO A 101 -34.49 50.27 0.49
CA PRO A 101 -35.16 49.60 1.60
C PRO A 101 -34.53 48.23 1.93
N ALA A 102 -35.00 47.60 3.02
CA ALA A 102 -34.60 46.26 3.49
C ALA A 102 -34.44 45.27 2.33
N GLY A 103 -33.18 45.09 1.92
CA GLY A 103 -32.80 44.26 0.81
C GLY A 103 -33.03 42.80 1.15
N PHE A 104 -33.59 42.08 0.18
CA PHE A 104 -33.29 40.67 0.02
C PHE A 104 -31.80 40.47 0.32
N ALA A 105 -31.49 39.52 1.21
CA ALA A 105 -30.11 39.14 1.47
C ALA A 105 -29.39 39.00 0.12
N PRO A 106 -28.22 39.62 -0.08
CA PRO A 106 -27.49 39.50 -1.33
C PRO A 106 -27.46 38.03 -1.73
N ALA A 107 -27.89 37.70 -2.95
CA ALA A 107 -28.02 36.32 -3.47
C ALA A 107 -26.68 35.55 -3.58
N ASN A 108 -25.66 36.02 -2.87
CA ASN A 108 -24.28 35.59 -2.87
C ASN A 108 -23.84 35.10 -1.46
N ASP A 109 -24.77 34.97 -0.50
CA ASP A 109 -24.46 34.53 0.86
C ASP A 109 -24.30 33.00 1.00
N ASP A 110 -24.73 32.22 0.01
CA ASP A 110 -24.48 30.77 -0.02
C ASP A 110 -22.98 30.45 -0.12
N ARG A 111 -22.20 31.34 -0.75
CA ARG A 111 -20.74 31.20 -0.86
C ARG A 111 -20.01 31.25 0.47
N GLN A 112 -20.58 31.88 1.51
CA GLN A 112 -19.93 31.93 2.82
C GLN A 112 -19.98 30.58 3.55
N LYS A 113 -21.05 29.79 3.31
CA LYS A 113 -21.18 28.43 3.83
C LYS A 113 -20.19 27.51 3.13
N ASP A 114 -20.06 27.66 1.81
CA ASP A 114 -19.09 26.93 0.99
C ASP A 114 -17.65 27.26 1.40
N TYR A 115 -17.34 28.52 1.72
CA TYR A 115 -15.99 28.88 2.17
C TYR A 115 -15.65 28.22 3.52
N LYS A 116 -16.60 28.12 4.45
CA LYS A 116 -16.40 27.41 5.72
C LYS A 116 -16.24 25.90 5.53
N THR A 117 -17.02 25.27 4.64
CA THR A 117 -16.87 23.84 4.32
C THR A 117 -15.62 23.53 3.51
N LEU A 118 -15.18 24.44 2.63
CA LEU A 118 -13.91 24.37 1.91
C LEU A 118 -12.71 24.59 2.84
N LEU A 119 -12.76 25.56 3.75
CA LEU A 119 -11.73 25.70 4.78
C LEU A 119 -11.72 24.50 5.73
N HIS A 120 -12.88 23.90 6.02
CA HIS A 120 -12.96 22.67 6.80
C HIS A 120 -12.44 21.45 6.02
N SER A 121 -12.64 21.37 4.71
CA SER A 121 -12.10 20.28 3.86
C SER A 121 -10.60 20.42 3.63
N LEU A 122 -10.09 21.65 3.52
CA LEU A 122 -8.66 21.96 3.41
C LEU A 122 -7.93 21.77 4.75
N ASN A 123 -8.55 22.16 5.88
CA ASN A 123 -8.00 21.94 7.22
C ASN A 123 -8.15 20.49 7.70
N ARG A 124 -9.02 19.70 7.06
CA ARG A 124 -9.03 18.24 7.15
C ARG A 124 -7.88 17.69 6.30
N ARG A 125 -6.66 18.10 6.66
CA ARG A 125 -5.39 17.54 6.19
C ARG A 125 -5.56 16.03 6.12
N ALA A 126 -5.31 15.45 4.93
CA ALA A 126 -5.51 14.03 4.64
C ALA A 126 -5.19 13.18 5.87
N SER A 127 -6.21 12.54 6.43
CA SER A 127 -6.15 12.02 7.79
C SER A 127 -5.04 10.98 7.91
N ASN A 128 -4.01 11.26 8.73
CA ASN A 128 -2.94 10.31 9.05
C ASN A 128 -3.44 9.09 9.88
N THR A 129 -4.75 8.98 10.11
CA THR A 129 -5.41 7.88 10.80
C THR A 129 -5.07 6.53 10.18
N ILE A 130 -4.93 6.44 8.86
CA ILE A 130 -4.55 5.19 8.16
C ILE A 130 -3.18 4.70 8.66
N TYR A 131 -2.20 5.59 8.78
CA TYR A 131 -0.88 5.23 9.32
C TYR A 131 -0.94 4.82 10.78
N TRP A 132 -1.77 5.47 11.59
CA TRP A 132 -1.95 5.08 12.98
C TRP A 132 -2.58 3.69 13.12
N VAL A 133 -3.65 3.40 12.39
CA VAL A 133 -4.29 2.08 12.39
C VAL A 133 -3.30 1.01 11.94
N VAL A 134 -2.56 1.26 10.86
CA VAL A 134 -1.54 0.33 10.33
C VAL A 134 -0.39 0.16 11.31
N ALA A 135 0.04 1.22 11.99
CA ALA A 135 1.05 1.15 13.03
C ALA A 135 0.57 0.28 14.21
N PHE A 136 -0.69 0.44 14.66
CA PHE A 136 -1.25 -0.41 15.71
C PHE A 136 -1.40 -1.86 15.29
N VAL A 137 -1.87 -2.13 14.06
CA VAL A 137 -1.97 -3.49 13.52
C VAL A 137 -0.57 -4.13 13.40
N SER A 138 0.41 -3.38 12.90
CA SER A 138 1.80 -3.86 12.79
C SER A 138 2.40 -4.14 14.16
N LEU A 139 2.13 -3.28 15.15
CA LEU A 139 2.58 -3.47 16.52
C LEU A 139 1.91 -4.69 17.17
N ALA A 140 0.60 -4.88 16.96
CA ALA A 140 -0.14 -6.03 17.44
C ALA A 140 0.38 -7.33 16.80
N TRP A 141 0.67 -7.31 15.50
CA TRP A 141 1.29 -8.42 14.79
C TRP A 141 2.67 -8.74 15.35
N PHE A 142 3.53 -7.74 15.52
CA PHE A 142 4.87 -7.93 16.05
C PHE A 142 4.86 -8.45 17.50
N ALA A 143 3.94 -7.96 18.33
CA ALA A 143 3.70 -8.48 19.67
C ALA A 143 3.21 -9.94 19.64
N GLY A 144 2.30 -10.27 18.71
CA GLY A 144 1.86 -11.65 18.47
C GLY A 144 3.00 -12.57 18.02
N ALA A 145 3.81 -12.13 17.06
CA ALA A 145 4.97 -12.88 16.57
C ALA A 145 6.02 -13.06 17.67
N GLY A 146 6.30 -12.03 18.48
CA GLY A 146 7.20 -12.13 19.64
C GLY A 146 6.66 -13.05 20.73
N GLY A 147 5.35 -13.01 20.99
CA GLY A 147 4.68 -13.94 21.90
C GLY A 147 4.75 -15.39 21.42
N LEU A 148 4.49 -15.63 20.13
CA LEU A 148 4.60 -16.95 19.51
C LEU A 148 6.04 -17.45 19.52
N ALA A 149 7.01 -16.59 19.20
CA ALA A 149 8.43 -16.90 19.29
C ALA A 149 8.85 -17.30 20.70
N ASN A 150 8.36 -16.58 21.71
CA ASN A 150 8.62 -16.89 23.11
C ASN A 150 7.99 -18.22 23.54
N LEU A 151 6.84 -18.61 22.95
CA LEU A 151 6.22 -19.93 23.19
C LEU A 151 7.00 -21.07 22.50
N LEU A 152 7.43 -20.89 21.25
CA LEU A 152 8.13 -21.91 20.48
C LEU A 152 9.57 -22.15 20.97
N PHE A 153 10.32 -21.08 21.21
CA PHE A 153 11.77 -21.14 21.50
C PHE A 153 12.10 -20.87 22.98
N GLY A 154 11.10 -20.56 23.79
CA GLY A 154 11.26 -20.24 25.20
C GLY A 154 12.11 -18.98 25.44
N PRO A 155 12.63 -18.79 26.66
CA PRO A 155 13.46 -17.62 27.01
C PRO A 155 14.81 -17.56 26.27
N SER A 156 15.16 -18.58 25.48
CA SER A 156 16.47 -18.71 24.83
C SER A 156 16.72 -17.62 23.79
N ILE A 157 15.68 -17.12 23.12
CA ILE A 157 15.77 -16.00 22.17
C ILE A 157 16.29 -14.71 22.82
N TRP A 158 16.04 -14.52 24.12
CA TRP A 158 16.51 -13.35 24.87
C TRP A 158 17.99 -13.43 25.28
N ARG A 159 18.61 -14.62 25.16
CA ARG A 159 20.06 -14.80 25.39
C ARG A 159 20.91 -14.45 24.19
N ILE A 160 20.30 -14.29 23.02
CA ILE A 160 21.00 -13.94 21.78
C ILE A 160 21.42 -12.48 21.91
N ARG A 161 22.73 -12.28 22.12
CA ARG A 161 23.32 -10.94 22.28
C ARG A 161 24.04 -10.46 21.02
N THR A 162 24.18 -11.32 20.01
CA THR A 162 25.03 -11.08 18.84
C THR A 162 24.33 -11.52 17.56
N LEU A 163 24.49 -10.72 16.49
CA LEU A 163 23.91 -10.98 15.17
C LEU A 163 24.45 -12.27 14.53
N ASP A 164 25.73 -12.61 14.72
CA ASP A 164 26.29 -13.88 14.24
C ASP A 164 25.56 -15.10 14.82
N GLN A 165 25.24 -15.03 16.10
CA GLN A 165 24.58 -16.12 16.82
C GLN A 165 23.10 -16.27 16.40
N PHE A 166 22.51 -15.18 15.91
CA PHE A 166 21.19 -15.17 15.29
C PHE A 166 21.24 -15.77 13.88
N LEU A 167 22.21 -15.36 13.06
CA LEU A 167 22.39 -15.83 11.68
C LEU A 167 22.83 -17.30 11.59
N ALA A 168 23.55 -17.80 12.60
CA ALA A 168 23.94 -19.21 12.70
C ALA A 168 22.75 -20.16 12.94
N ARG A 169 21.54 -19.63 13.19
CA ARG A 169 20.33 -20.43 13.46
C ARG A 169 19.27 -20.19 12.39
N PRO A 170 19.12 -21.10 11.40
CA PRO A 170 18.19 -20.89 10.29
C PRO A 170 16.72 -20.75 10.73
N GLU A 171 16.33 -21.42 11.83
CA GLU A 171 14.97 -21.31 12.40
C GLU A 171 14.61 -19.87 12.80
N LEU A 172 15.57 -19.13 13.35
CA LEU A 172 15.36 -17.75 13.78
C LEU A 172 15.28 -16.79 12.60
N ILE A 173 16.02 -17.08 11.53
CA ILE A 173 15.93 -16.33 10.27
C ILE A 173 14.51 -16.49 9.70
N GLY A 174 14.01 -17.73 9.62
CA GLY A 174 12.65 -18.01 9.16
C GLY A 174 11.59 -17.27 9.99
N LEU A 175 11.73 -17.29 11.31
CA LEU A 175 10.86 -16.55 12.23
C LEU A 175 10.94 -15.03 12.02
N ALA A 176 12.13 -14.45 11.86
CA ALA A 176 12.27 -13.01 11.63
C ALA A 176 11.69 -12.58 10.29
N VAL A 177 11.90 -13.37 9.24
CA VAL A 177 11.25 -13.14 7.94
C VAL A 177 9.73 -13.20 8.09
N ALA A 178 9.20 -14.23 8.76
CA ALA A 178 7.78 -14.38 9.03
C ALA A 178 7.19 -13.23 9.88
N ALA A 179 7.99 -12.64 10.78
CA ALA A 179 7.58 -11.49 11.58
C ALA A 179 7.62 -10.16 10.78
N ILE A 180 8.62 -9.97 9.92
CA ILE A 180 8.89 -8.70 9.22
C ILE A 180 8.07 -8.56 7.94
N VAL A 181 7.93 -9.63 7.14
CA VAL A 181 7.25 -9.58 5.84
C VAL A 181 5.82 -9.02 5.95
N PRO A 182 4.97 -9.48 6.89
CA PRO A 182 3.62 -8.94 7.02
C PRO A 182 3.59 -7.45 7.39
N VAL A 183 4.55 -6.99 8.21
CA VAL A 183 4.67 -5.58 8.58
C VAL A 183 4.96 -4.72 7.36
N ILE A 184 5.92 -5.15 6.52
CA ILE A 184 6.23 -4.44 5.27
C ILE A 184 5.01 -4.40 4.35
N LEU A 185 4.28 -5.51 4.22
CA LEU A 185 3.06 -5.56 3.42
C LEU A 185 2.00 -4.58 3.94
N PHE A 186 1.73 -4.53 5.24
CA PHE A 186 0.77 -3.58 5.81
C PHE A 186 1.16 -2.12 5.49
N TRP A 187 2.43 -1.79 5.58
CA TRP A 187 2.94 -0.46 5.22
C TRP A 187 2.86 -0.18 3.72
N ALA A 188 3.17 -1.16 2.87
CA ALA A 188 3.05 -1.03 1.42
C ALA A 188 1.59 -0.79 1.00
N PHE A 189 0.64 -1.54 1.57
CA PHE A 189 -0.79 -1.30 1.36
C PHE A 189 -1.22 0.09 1.83
N ALA A 190 -0.76 0.53 3.00
CA ALA A 190 -1.05 1.86 3.51
C ALA A 190 -0.55 2.97 2.57
N ALA A 191 0.69 2.84 2.09
CA ALA A 191 1.28 3.77 1.14
C ALA A 191 0.53 3.78 -0.21
N MET A 192 0.13 2.61 -0.69
CA MET A 192 -0.65 2.46 -1.93
C MET A 192 -2.00 3.18 -1.84
N ILE A 193 -2.76 2.93 -0.77
CA ILE A 193 -4.08 3.54 -0.55
C ILE A 193 -3.96 5.07 -0.52
N ARG A 194 -2.95 5.60 0.18
CA ARG A 194 -2.71 7.05 0.23
C ARG A 194 -2.41 7.63 -1.15
N ARG A 195 -1.50 7.01 -1.90
CA ARG A 195 -1.11 7.50 -3.23
C ARG A 195 -2.28 7.47 -4.22
N ALA A 196 -3.17 6.48 -4.10
CA ALA A 196 -4.40 6.41 -4.89
C ALA A 196 -5.39 7.55 -4.55
N GLN A 197 -5.49 7.93 -3.27
CA GLN A 197 -6.33 9.06 -2.85
C GLN A 197 -5.78 10.40 -3.33
N GLU A 198 -4.46 10.57 -3.35
CA GLU A 198 -3.81 11.77 -3.89
C GLU A 198 -4.13 11.98 -5.37
N MET A 199 -4.16 10.92 -6.19
CA MET A 199 -4.57 11.01 -7.59
C MET A 199 -6.05 11.33 -7.78
N ARG A 200 -6.92 10.84 -6.89
CA ARG A 200 -8.37 11.10 -6.98
C ARG A 200 -8.72 12.58 -6.75
N ILE A 201 -7.98 13.28 -5.90
CA ILE A 201 -8.21 14.71 -5.59
C ILE A 201 -7.74 15.60 -6.75
N ALA A 202 -6.60 15.28 -7.38
CA ALA A 202 -6.06 16.05 -8.50
C ALA A 202 -6.96 16.02 -9.75
N ALA A 203 -7.69 14.92 -9.98
CA ALA A 203 -8.62 14.80 -11.10
C ALA A 203 -9.88 15.66 -10.90
N GLN A 204 -10.34 15.85 -9.66
CA GLN A 204 -11.53 16.64 -9.36
C GLN A 204 -11.26 18.16 -9.45
N SER A 205 -10.02 18.61 -9.24
CA SER A 205 -9.64 20.03 -9.37
C SER A 205 -9.54 20.55 -10.81
N MET A 206 -9.75 19.70 -11.82
CA MET A 206 -9.74 20.12 -13.24
C MET A 206 -11.14 20.33 -13.83
N THR A 207 -12.20 19.93 -13.12
CA THR A 207 -13.60 20.12 -13.57
C THR A 207 -14.30 21.30 -12.90
N GLU A 208 -13.61 21.99 -11.99
CA GLU A 208 -14.09 23.20 -11.33
C GLU A 208 -13.21 24.40 -11.72
N VAL A 209 -13.20 24.72 -13.01
CA VAL A 209 -12.75 26.01 -13.57
C VAL A 209 -13.70 26.41 -14.70
#